data_AF-A0A9D7M466-F1
#
_entry.id   AF-A0A9D7M466-F1
#
_cell.length_a   1.000
_cell.length_b   1.000
_cell.length_c   1.000
_cell.angle_alpha   90.00
_cell.angle_beta   90.00
_cell.angle_gamma   90.00
#
_symmetry.space_group_name_H-M   'P 1'
#
loop_
_entity.id
_entity.type
_entity.pdbx_description
1 polymer ?
#
loop_
_entity_poly.entity_id
_entity_poly.type
_entity_poly.pdbx_seq_one_letter_code
_entity_poly.pdbx_strand_id
1 'polypeptide(L)'
;MKKIILPGLLLMVLPFFTNAQCTTTNATSCVCETTGSTNCDLLPDIHVARPPLLVSGSSGIIEYSQSGNGANDGRLRISVSTPNIGHGPLEVRTTNRYICGTDTITGTAPATCTNTGLPPKQLVVQRVYTKNGNAMTYIDRNAGSMTYHPTHGHMHVDDWGVYSLRIQTNDPNPLNWPVVANGAKLAFCLMDYGSCSTYGGHCVDDNGNTLLNGDFPNYGLGGGQYNCSPTVQGISSGYTDIYYQSLDGMWIDIPPGTCNGTYMIVVQLDPYNYFLEEDETNNILAIPYTLTQQVSAAAVSITPSSTGAVCKYRSYIECYRNSR
;
A
#
# COMPACT_ATOMS: atom_id res chain seq x y z
N MET A 1 77.13 -19.61 -24.03
CA MET A 1 76.01 -19.21 -23.16
C MET A 1 74.79 -18.93 -24.05
N LYS A 2 73.87 -19.89 -24.20
CA LYS A 2 72.65 -19.73 -25.01
C LYS A 2 71.55 -19.16 -24.10
N LYS A 3 71.06 -17.96 -24.41
CA LYS A 3 69.90 -17.36 -23.73
C LYS A 3 68.63 -17.96 -24.33
N ILE A 4 67.89 -18.70 -23.53
CA ILE A 4 66.55 -19.21 -23.85
C ILE A 4 65.58 -18.11 -23.40
N ILE A 5 64.85 -17.52 -24.34
CA ILE A 5 63.76 -16.58 -24.06
C ILE A 5 62.48 -17.42 -23.97
N LEU A 6 61.89 -17.50 -22.78
CA LEU A 6 60.58 -18.10 -22.56
C LEU A 6 59.50 -17.04 -22.87
N PRO A 7 58.53 -17.28 -23.78
CA PRO A 7 57.43 -16.36 -23.96
C PRO A 7 56.43 -16.55 -22.79
N GLY A 8 56.21 -15.48 -22.03
CA GLY A 8 55.17 -15.46 -20.99
C GLY A 8 53.78 -15.50 -21.65
N LEU A 9 53.06 -16.59 -21.44
CA LEU A 9 51.65 -16.71 -21.81
C LEU A 9 50.83 -15.88 -20.82
N LEU A 10 50.45 -14.66 -21.23
CA LEU A 10 49.53 -13.82 -20.48
C LEU A 10 48.11 -14.40 -20.64
N LEU A 11 47.66 -15.19 -19.66
CA LEU A 11 46.24 -15.58 -19.56
C LEU A 11 45.43 -14.33 -19.22
N MET A 12 44.75 -13.75 -20.21
CA MET A 12 43.64 -12.82 -19.95
C MET A 12 42.48 -13.62 -19.37
N VAL A 13 42.29 -13.51 -18.06
CA VAL A 13 41.02 -13.88 -17.42
C VAL A 13 40.05 -12.75 -17.72
N LEU A 14 39.21 -12.93 -18.75
CA LEU A 14 38.05 -12.08 -18.97
C LEU A 14 37.06 -12.32 -17.82
N PRO A 15 36.51 -11.27 -17.18
CA PRO A 15 35.42 -11.46 -16.25
C PRO A 15 34.17 -11.90 -17.04
N PHE A 16 33.79 -13.16 -16.90
CA PHE A 16 32.47 -13.63 -17.29
C PHE A 16 31.44 -13.10 -16.31
N PHE A 17 30.84 -11.95 -16.60
CA PHE A 17 29.59 -11.53 -15.97
C PHE A 17 28.70 -10.81 -16.99
N THR A 18 28.06 -11.59 -17.85
CA THR A 18 26.87 -11.12 -18.57
C THR A 18 25.75 -12.12 -18.34
N ASN A 19 25.29 -12.22 -17.10
CA ASN A 19 23.91 -12.66 -16.90
C ASN A 19 23.06 -11.53 -17.47
N ALA A 20 22.33 -11.79 -18.55
CA ALA A 20 21.26 -10.90 -18.94
C ALA A 20 20.37 -10.76 -17.70
N GLN A 21 20.26 -9.57 -17.12
CA GLN A 21 19.30 -9.31 -16.05
C GLN A 21 17.93 -9.14 -16.69
N CYS A 22 16.87 -9.62 -16.04
CA CYS A 22 15.52 -9.33 -16.46
C CYS A 22 15.35 -7.80 -16.38
N THR A 23 15.05 -7.14 -17.51
CA THR A 23 14.86 -5.69 -17.53
C THR A 23 13.59 -5.32 -18.28
N THR A 24 13.15 -4.08 -18.10
CA THR A 24 12.00 -3.49 -18.81
C THR A 24 12.21 -3.34 -20.32
N THR A 25 13.39 -3.67 -20.84
CA THR A 25 13.74 -3.65 -22.28
C THR A 25 14.24 -4.98 -22.81
N ASN A 26 14.55 -5.96 -21.94
CA ASN A 26 15.06 -7.26 -22.32
C ASN A 26 14.47 -8.35 -21.41
N ALA A 27 13.66 -9.23 -21.99
CA ALA A 27 12.98 -10.27 -21.25
C ALA A 27 13.71 -11.63 -21.24
N THR A 28 14.92 -11.72 -21.80
CA THR A 28 15.65 -12.99 -22.00
C THR A 28 15.70 -13.85 -20.74
N SER A 29 15.97 -13.24 -19.58
CA SER A 29 16.06 -13.92 -18.30
C SER A 29 14.88 -13.68 -17.37
N CYS A 30 13.84 -12.96 -17.81
CA CYS A 30 12.64 -12.81 -17.01
C CYS A 30 11.93 -14.16 -16.86
N VAL A 31 11.42 -14.40 -15.66
CA VAL A 31 10.70 -15.60 -15.26
C VAL A 31 9.22 -15.27 -15.16
N CYS A 32 8.39 -16.10 -15.77
CA CYS A 32 6.93 -16.03 -15.60
C CYS A 32 6.53 -16.71 -14.29
N GLU A 33 5.46 -16.23 -13.67
CA GLU A 33 4.81 -16.90 -12.53
C GLU A 33 4.49 -18.37 -12.85
N THR A 34 3.87 -18.62 -14.01
CA THR A 34 3.70 -19.98 -14.53
C THR A 34 5.04 -20.56 -14.98
N THR A 35 5.55 -21.52 -14.19
CA THR A 35 6.83 -22.20 -14.43
C THR A 35 6.92 -22.76 -15.85
N GLY A 36 7.99 -22.43 -16.56
CA GLY A 36 8.26 -22.90 -17.92
C GLY A 36 7.58 -22.11 -19.03
N SER A 37 6.69 -21.15 -18.71
CA SER A 37 6.12 -20.28 -19.73
C SER A 37 7.19 -19.35 -20.32
N THR A 38 7.12 -19.17 -21.65
CA THR A 38 7.95 -18.21 -22.38
C THR A 38 7.21 -16.92 -22.71
N ASN A 39 5.89 -16.87 -22.49
CA ASN A 39 5.06 -15.69 -22.73
C ASN A 39 4.10 -15.47 -21.57
N CYS A 40 4.15 -14.30 -20.95
CA CYS A 40 3.32 -13.96 -19.79
C CYS A 40 3.33 -12.45 -19.56
N ASP A 41 2.29 -11.95 -18.91
CA ASP A 41 2.36 -10.67 -18.21
C ASP A 41 3.19 -10.86 -16.93
N LEU A 42 4.07 -9.91 -16.65
CA LEU A 42 4.84 -9.81 -15.43
C LEU A 42 4.08 -8.81 -14.56
N LEU A 43 3.31 -9.31 -13.60
CA LEU A 43 2.40 -8.52 -12.78
C LEU A 43 3.00 -8.28 -11.40
N PRO A 44 2.71 -7.14 -10.77
CA PRO A 44 3.02 -6.96 -9.35
C PRO A 44 2.14 -7.86 -8.49
N ASP A 45 2.56 -8.03 -7.25
CA ASP A 45 1.75 -8.59 -6.17
C ASP A 45 2.02 -7.72 -4.93
N ILE A 46 1.17 -6.73 -4.70
CA ILE A 46 1.28 -5.85 -3.54
C ILE A 46 0.43 -6.38 -2.41
N HIS A 47 1.04 -6.50 -1.24
CA HIS A 47 0.30 -6.81 -0.03
C HIS A 47 0.67 -5.88 1.11
N VAL A 48 -0.05 -5.99 2.22
CA VAL A 48 0.35 -5.32 3.45
C VAL A 48 1.34 -6.22 4.19
N ALA A 49 2.55 -5.71 4.45
CA ALA A 49 3.58 -6.46 5.19
C ALA A 49 3.05 -7.01 6.54
N ARG A 50 3.30 -8.30 6.82
CA ARG A 50 2.92 -9.00 8.07
C ARG A 50 4.02 -8.86 9.16
N PRO A 51 3.76 -9.17 10.45
CA PRO A 51 3.29 -8.27 11.52
C PRO A 51 4.37 -7.82 12.55
N PRO A 52 4.05 -6.84 13.44
CA PRO A 52 2.88 -5.94 13.40
C PRO A 52 3.25 -4.50 12.99
N LEU A 53 3.02 -4.09 11.73
CA LEU A 53 3.30 -2.73 11.23
C LEU A 53 4.69 -2.19 11.64
N LEU A 54 5.58 -3.07 12.07
CA LEU A 54 6.85 -2.73 12.67
C LEU A 54 7.76 -2.42 11.52
N VAL A 55 7.97 -1.12 11.35
CA VAL A 55 8.97 -0.61 10.47
C VAL A 55 10.21 -0.33 11.30
N SER A 56 11.40 -0.67 10.79
CA SER A 56 12.66 -0.36 11.47
C SER A 56 12.71 1.10 11.93
N GLY A 57 12.95 1.31 13.23
CA GLY A 57 12.95 2.65 13.85
C GLY A 57 11.58 3.19 14.28
N SER A 58 10.51 2.39 14.21
CA SER A 58 9.15 2.75 14.60
C SER A 58 8.60 1.78 15.67
N SER A 59 7.68 2.26 16.51
CA SER A 59 6.82 1.38 17.33
C SER A 59 5.70 0.73 16.52
N GLY A 60 5.59 1.08 15.24
CA GLY A 60 4.54 0.66 14.31
C GLY A 60 3.23 1.39 14.55
N ILE A 61 2.80 1.49 15.81
CA ILE A 61 1.56 2.14 16.23
C ILE A 61 1.84 3.11 17.39
N ILE A 62 1.17 4.27 17.42
CA ILE A 62 1.09 5.18 18.58
C ILE A 62 -0.37 5.57 18.80
N GLU A 63 -0.90 5.25 19.98
CA GLU A 63 -2.21 5.73 20.44
C GLU A 63 -2.05 7.06 21.19
N TYR A 64 -2.95 8.02 20.91
CA TYR A 64 -3.09 9.26 21.66
C TYR A 64 -4.47 9.34 22.33
N SER A 65 -4.50 9.89 23.54
CA SER A 65 -5.75 10.22 24.23
C SER A 65 -6.55 11.30 23.51
N GLN A 66 -7.85 11.39 23.81
CA GLN A 66 -8.79 12.37 23.24
C GLN A 66 -8.49 13.84 23.59
N SER A 67 -7.57 14.09 24.52
CA SER A 67 -7.14 15.43 24.90
C SER A 67 -5.70 15.43 25.42
N GLY A 68 -5.04 16.59 25.35
CA GLY A 68 -3.70 16.82 25.93
C GLY A 68 -2.52 16.60 24.98
N ASN A 69 -2.77 16.20 23.73
CA ASN A 69 -1.78 15.88 22.69
C ASN A 69 -1.83 16.86 21.51
N GLY A 70 -2.66 17.91 21.58
CA GLY A 70 -2.76 18.96 20.57
C GLY A 70 -3.32 18.41 19.26
N ALA A 71 -2.59 18.60 18.15
CA ALA A 71 -3.04 18.09 16.85
C ALA A 71 -3.17 16.56 16.78
N ASN A 72 -2.62 15.82 17.76
CA ASN A 72 -2.74 14.37 17.83
C ASN A 72 -3.90 13.88 18.72
N ASP A 73 -4.72 14.76 19.29
CA ASP A 73 -5.86 14.35 20.11
C ASP A 73 -6.75 13.35 19.37
N GLY A 74 -6.99 12.19 20.00
CA GLY A 74 -7.83 11.12 19.47
C GLY A 74 -7.25 10.33 18.29
N ARG A 75 -5.94 10.45 17.99
CA ARG A 75 -5.33 9.73 16.85
C ARG A 75 -4.75 8.39 17.26
N LEU A 76 -4.94 7.39 16.39
CA LEU A 76 -4.14 6.17 16.35
C LEU A 76 -3.21 6.24 15.14
N ARG A 77 -1.97 6.65 15.35
CA ARG A 77 -0.96 6.70 14.29
C ARG A 77 -0.48 5.29 13.97
N ILE A 78 -0.30 5.00 12.68
CA ILE A 78 0.10 3.68 12.19
C ILE A 78 1.15 3.80 11.10
N SER A 79 2.10 2.87 11.05
CA SER A 79 3.01 2.71 9.93
C SER A 79 2.44 1.66 8.98
N VAL A 80 2.64 1.80 7.67
CA VAL A 80 2.21 0.80 6.67
C VAL A 80 3.35 0.58 5.70
N SER A 81 3.61 -0.69 5.39
CA SER A 81 4.59 -1.10 4.39
C SER A 81 3.88 -1.94 3.35
N THR A 82 4.12 -1.60 2.09
CA THR A 82 3.57 -2.25 0.91
C THR A 82 4.73 -2.80 0.07
N PRO A 83 5.16 -4.05 0.32
CA PRO A 83 6.08 -4.73 -0.59
C PRO A 83 5.38 -5.14 -1.89
N ASN A 84 6.15 -5.26 -2.96
CA ASN A 84 5.77 -5.93 -4.19
C ASN A 84 6.54 -7.27 -4.30
N ILE A 85 5.83 -8.37 -4.12
CA ILE A 85 6.41 -9.72 -4.17
C ILE A 85 6.21 -10.44 -5.52
N GLY A 86 5.55 -9.77 -6.48
CA GLY A 86 5.20 -10.36 -7.76
C GLY A 86 6.36 -10.39 -8.76
N HIS A 87 6.12 -10.96 -9.94
CA HIS A 87 7.12 -11.12 -10.99
C HIS A 87 7.34 -9.84 -11.82
N GLY A 88 6.45 -8.85 -11.69
CA GLY A 88 6.50 -7.56 -12.36
C GLY A 88 6.58 -6.36 -11.41
N PRO A 89 6.96 -5.18 -11.89
CA PRO A 89 6.82 -3.95 -11.14
C PRO A 89 5.36 -3.49 -11.12
N LEU A 90 4.96 -2.84 -10.03
CA LEU A 90 3.83 -1.93 -10.08
C LEU A 90 4.36 -0.60 -10.64
N GLU A 91 4.02 -0.26 -11.88
CA GLU A 91 4.41 1.02 -12.49
C GLU A 91 3.17 1.81 -12.90
N VAL A 92 3.03 3.03 -12.38
CA VAL A 92 1.99 3.98 -12.81
C VAL A 92 2.59 5.13 -13.58
N ARG A 93 1.91 5.55 -14.64
CA ARG A 93 2.30 6.67 -15.50
C ARG A 93 1.17 7.68 -15.61
N THR A 94 1.50 8.95 -15.50
CA THR A 94 0.52 10.02 -15.72
C THR A 94 0.10 10.11 -17.18
N THR A 95 -1.16 10.45 -17.40
CA THR A 95 -1.68 10.86 -18.72
C THR A 95 -1.79 12.38 -18.82
N ASN A 96 -2.18 12.88 -19.99
CA ASN A 96 -2.57 14.28 -20.18
C ASN A 96 -4.07 14.53 -19.90
N ARG A 97 -4.74 13.64 -19.15
CA ARG A 97 -6.16 13.73 -18.83
C ARG A 97 -6.37 14.03 -17.35
N TYR A 98 -7.29 14.93 -17.05
CA TYR A 98 -7.57 15.43 -15.71
C TYR A 98 -9.07 15.40 -15.44
N ILE A 99 -9.46 15.05 -14.22
CA ILE A 99 -10.83 15.07 -13.73
C ILE A 99 -11.01 16.30 -12.83
N CYS A 100 -12.05 17.07 -13.13
CA CYS A 100 -12.53 18.20 -12.35
C CYS A 100 -14.01 18.01 -12.09
N GLY A 101 -14.39 17.53 -10.90
CA GLY A 101 -15.78 17.16 -10.62
C GLY A 101 -16.26 16.07 -11.59
N THR A 102 -17.25 16.39 -12.42
CA THR A 102 -17.76 15.49 -13.47
C THR A 102 -17.07 15.68 -14.83
N ASP A 103 -16.24 16.71 -14.98
CA ASP A 103 -15.63 17.07 -16.26
C ASP A 103 -14.29 16.35 -16.43
N THR A 104 -14.00 15.91 -17.65
CA THR A 104 -12.69 15.40 -18.04
C THR A 104 -12.03 16.35 -19.04
N ILE A 105 -10.82 16.80 -18.74
CA ILE A 105 -10.04 17.74 -19.53
C ILE A 105 -8.83 17.01 -20.10
N THR A 106 -8.51 17.22 -21.37
CA THR A 106 -7.32 16.67 -22.03
C THR A 106 -6.38 17.81 -22.44
N GLY A 107 -5.10 17.71 -22.12
CA GLY A 107 -4.07 18.69 -22.49
C GLY A 107 -3.28 19.20 -21.29
N THR A 108 -3.30 20.51 -21.06
CA THR A 108 -2.58 21.17 -19.96
C THR A 108 -3.39 21.08 -18.67
N ALA A 109 -2.72 20.73 -17.56
CA ALA A 109 -3.34 20.70 -16.24
C ALA A 109 -3.88 22.09 -15.84
N PRO A 110 -5.14 22.22 -15.39
CA PRO A 110 -5.58 23.43 -14.72
C PRO A 110 -4.89 23.55 -13.35
N ALA A 111 -4.63 24.78 -12.88
CA ALA A 111 -4.10 24.98 -11.51
C ALA A 111 -5.12 24.58 -10.44
N THR A 112 -6.40 24.82 -10.72
CA THR A 112 -7.54 24.46 -9.87
C THR A 112 -8.73 24.21 -10.77
N CYS A 113 -9.57 23.25 -10.42
CA CYS A 113 -10.81 22.97 -11.11
C CYS A 113 -11.84 24.06 -10.82
N THR A 114 -12.18 24.89 -11.80
CA THR A 114 -13.11 26.03 -11.63
C THR A 114 -14.48 25.63 -11.08
N ASN A 115 -14.95 24.43 -11.41
CA ASN A 115 -16.28 23.94 -11.01
C ASN A 115 -16.35 23.42 -9.56
N THR A 116 -15.21 23.05 -8.96
CA THR A 116 -15.15 22.46 -7.60
C THR A 116 -14.28 23.27 -6.63
N GLY A 117 -13.39 24.12 -7.14
CA GLY A 117 -12.36 24.79 -6.34
C GLY A 117 -11.25 23.86 -5.83
N LEU A 118 -11.23 22.60 -6.27
CA LEU A 118 -10.26 21.59 -5.83
C LEU A 118 -9.11 21.42 -6.84
N PRO A 119 -7.95 20.88 -6.43
CA PRO A 119 -6.92 20.44 -7.37
C PRO A 119 -7.49 19.39 -8.36
N PRO A 120 -7.04 19.38 -9.63
CA PRO A 120 -7.44 18.34 -10.56
C PRO A 120 -6.87 16.97 -10.15
N LYS A 121 -7.66 15.93 -10.37
CA LYS A 121 -7.17 14.54 -10.32
C LYS A 121 -6.60 14.18 -11.69
N GLN A 122 -5.33 13.87 -11.79
CA GLN A 122 -4.69 13.46 -13.04
C GLN A 122 -4.89 11.96 -13.25
N LEU A 123 -5.50 11.56 -14.37
CA LEU A 123 -5.68 10.13 -14.68
C LEU A 123 -4.33 9.46 -14.93
N VAL A 124 -4.19 8.24 -14.42
CA VAL A 124 -2.99 7.41 -14.57
C VAL A 124 -3.30 6.10 -15.29
N VAL A 125 -2.26 5.54 -15.88
CA VAL A 125 -2.28 4.18 -16.41
C VAL A 125 -1.26 3.34 -15.65
N GLN A 126 -1.57 2.08 -15.40
CA GLN A 126 -0.60 1.07 -15.01
C GLN A 126 0.06 0.52 -16.27
N ARG A 127 1.39 0.49 -16.26
CA ARG A 127 2.17 -0.22 -17.28
C ARG A 127 2.39 -1.66 -16.84
N VAL A 128 1.86 -2.60 -17.60
CA VAL A 128 2.10 -4.03 -17.42
C VAL A 128 3.12 -4.49 -18.44
N TYR A 129 4.26 -5.00 -17.96
CA TYR A 129 5.30 -5.57 -18.79
C TYR A 129 4.93 -6.99 -19.20
N THR A 130 5.15 -7.34 -20.47
CA THR A 130 4.84 -8.67 -21.01
C THR A 130 6.12 -9.26 -21.57
N LYS A 131 6.49 -10.44 -21.06
CA LYS A 131 7.53 -11.28 -21.65
C LYS A 131 6.94 -11.94 -22.89
N ASN A 132 7.62 -11.80 -24.03
CA ASN A 132 7.31 -12.47 -25.30
C ASN A 132 8.56 -13.18 -25.82
N GLY A 133 8.81 -14.40 -25.33
CA GLY A 133 10.09 -15.07 -25.49
C GLY A 133 11.21 -14.28 -24.83
N ASN A 134 12.13 -13.76 -25.64
CA ASN A 134 13.23 -12.90 -25.17
C ASN A 134 12.91 -11.40 -25.26
N ALA A 135 11.83 -11.03 -25.94
CA ALA A 135 11.43 -9.64 -26.10
C ALA A 135 10.60 -9.18 -24.91
N MET A 136 10.86 -7.95 -24.45
CA MET A 136 9.98 -7.25 -23.51
C MET A 136 9.03 -6.35 -24.29
N THR A 137 7.74 -6.50 -24.05
CA THR A 137 6.71 -5.55 -24.51
C THR A 137 5.93 -5.04 -23.31
N TYR A 138 4.93 -4.19 -23.52
CA TYR A 138 4.04 -3.75 -22.45
C TYR A 138 2.67 -3.35 -22.99
N ILE A 139 1.70 -3.31 -22.10
CA ILE A 139 0.41 -2.63 -22.29
C ILE A 139 0.21 -1.60 -21.21
N ASP A 140 -0.46 -0.50 -21.55
CA ASP A 140 -0.91 0.50 -20.60
C ASP A 140 -2.42 0.33 -20.39
N ARG A 141 -2.86 0.23 -19.13
CA ARG A 141 -4.28 0.13 -18.75
C ARG A 141 -4.65 1.21 -17.74
N ASN A 142 -5.90 1.65 -17.72
CA ASN A 142 -6.36 2.65 -16.75
C ASN A 142 -6.17 2.13 -15.31
N ALA A 143 -5.67 2.97 -14.41
CA ALA A 143 -5.36 2.59 -13.03
C ALA A 143 -5.68 3.71 -12.02
N GLY A 144 -6.84 4.33 -12.18
CA GLY A 144 -7.29 5.42 -11.29
C GLY A 144 -6.68 6.78 -11.62
N SER A 145 -6.35 7.54 -10.57
CA SER A 145 -5.82 8.90 -10.68
C SER A 145 -4.76 9.21 -9.63
N MET A 146 -4.08 10.34 -9.79
CA MET A 146 -3.23 10.94 -8.79
C MET A 146 -3.54 12.42 -8.61
N THR A 147 -3.42 12.92 -7.37
CA THR A 147 -3.64 14.32 -7.02
C THR A 147 -2.37 14.94 -6.45
N TYR A 148 -2.07 16.18 -6.82
CA TYR A 148 -0.94 16.91 -6.23
C TYR A 148 -1.22 17.22 -4.76
N HIS A 149 -0.30 16.85 -3.86
CA HIS A 149 -0.42 17.11 -2.43
C HIS A 149 0.46 18.31 -2.01
N PRO A 150 -0.10 19.51 -1.79
CA PRO A 150 0.69 20.74 -1.60
C PRO A 150 1.66 20.69 -0.42
N THR A 151 1.27 20.08 0.70
CA THR A 151 2.13 19.97 1.90
C THR A 151 3.33 19.05 1.67
N HIS A 152 3.25 18.12 0.71
CA HIS A 152 4.32 17.15 0.42
C HIS A 152 5.09 17.47 -0.86
N GLY A 153 4.59 18.40 -1.68
CA GLY A 153 5.28 18.88 -2.87
C GLY A 153 5.33 17.90 -4.04
N HIS A 154 4.50 16.84 -4.04
CA HIS A 154 4.49 15.81 -5.06
C HIS A 154 3.11 15.18 -5.27
N MET A 155 2.98 14.36 -6.31
CA MET A 155 1.74 13.65 -6.65
C MET A 155 1.55 12.42 -5.78
N HIS A 156 0.31 12.19 -5.36
CA HIS A 156 -0.14 10.98 -4.65
C HIS A 156 -1.13 10.23 -5.53
N VAL A 157 -0.91 8.94 -5.71
CA VAL A 157 -1.91 8.02 -6.27
C VAL A 157 -3.09 7.99 -5.32
N ASP A 158 -4.25 8.38 -5.86
CA ASP A 158 -5.50 8.45 -5.11
C ASP A 158 -5.98 7.04 -4.78
N ASP A 159 -6.72 6.92 -3.67
CA ASP A 159 -7.38 5.67 -3.28
C ASP A 159 -6.42 4.46 -3.16
N TRP A 160 -5.17 4.71 -2.79
CA TRP A 160 -4.12 3.69 -2.58
C TRP A 160 -4.49 2.68 -1.49
N GLY A 161 -5.10 3.13 -0.40
CA GLY A 161 -5.50 2.24 0.67
C GLY A 161 -6.44 2.85 1.69
N VAL A 162 -7.16 1.99 2.40
CA VAL A 162 -8.10 2.32 3.48
C VAL A 162 -7.60 1.74 4.78
N TYR A 163 -7.46 2.60 5.79
CA TYR A 163 -7.10 2.21 7.14
C TYR A 163 -8.32 2.40 8.03
N SER A 164 -8.64 1.43 8.88
CA SER A 164 -9.82 1.50 9.73
C SER A 164 -9.61 0.79 11.06
N LEU A 165 -10.32 1.27 12.07
CA LEU A 165 -10.50 0.56 13.33
C LEU A 165 -11.86 -0.12 13.29
N ARG A 166 -11.91 -1.43 13.57
CA ARG A 166 -13.11 -2.25 13.45
C ARG A 166 -13.34 -3.13 14.67
N ILE A 167 -14.56 -3.62 14.81
CA ILE A 167 -14.94 -4.63 15.82
C ILE A 167 -15.05 -5.98 15.14
N GLN A 168 -14.20 -6.93 15.52
CA GLN A 168 -14.24 -8.29 14.95
C GLN A 168 -15.60 -8.94 15.18
N THR A 169 -16.12 -9.61 14.15
CA THR A 169 -17.31 -10.46 14.24
C THR A 169 -16.97 -11.89 13.80
N ASN A 170 -17.97 -12.76 13.73
CA ASN A 170 -17.80 -14.11 13.19
C ASN A 170 -17.68 -14.14 11.66
N ASP A 171 -17.83 -13.00 10.97
CA ASP A 171 -17.58 -12.93 9.53
C ASP A 171 -16.07 -13.12 9.26
N PRO A 172 -15.68 -14.07 8.42
CA PRO A 172 -14.26 -14.29 8.10
C PRO A 172 -13.64 -13.12 7.33
N ASN A 173 -14.44 -12.29 6.65
CA ASN A 173 -13.95 -11.14 5.89
C ASN A 173 -13.87 -9.89 6.79
N PRO A 174 -12.66 -9.38 7.08
CA PRO A 174 -12.48 -8.19 7.93
C PRO A 174 -13.12 -6.91 7.36
N LEU A 175 -13.37 -6.86 6.06
CA LEU A 175 -14.04 -5.72 5.42
C LEU A 175 -15.54 -5.65 5.71
N ASN A 176 -16.15 -6.73 6.20
CA ASN A 176 -17.55 -6.76 6.63
C ASN A 176 -17.72 -6.40 8.11
N TRP A 177 -16.62 -6.28 8.87
CA TRP A 177 -16.69 -5.94 10.29
C TRP A 177 -17.14 -4.48 10.50
N PRO A 178 -17.95 -4.20 11.54
CA PRO A 178 -18.37 -2.85 11.88
C PRO A 178 -17.19 -1.89 12.04
N VAL A 179 -17.23 -0.78 11.31
CA VAL A 179 -16.24 0.29 11.37
C VAL A 179 -16.50 1.19 12.58
N VAL A 180 -15.49 1.40 13.39
CA VAL A 180 -15.46 2.35 14.52
C VAL A 180 -14.88 3.68 14.07
N ALA A 181 -13.80 3.62 13.30
CA ALA A 181 -13.03 4.78 12.87
C ALA A 181 -12.40 4.54 11.49
N ASN A 182 -12.17 5.63 10.75
CA ASN A 182 -11.49 5.62 9.44
C ASN A 182 -10.18 6.39 9.50
N GLY A 183 -9.27 6.02 8.60
CA GLY A 183 -8.00 6.69 8.35
C GLY A 183 -8.18 8.06 7.71
N ALA A 184 -7.25 8.97 7.99
CA ALA A 184 -7.29 10.33 7.45
C ALA A 184 -6.74 10.46 6.03
N LYS A 185 -5.87 9.54 5.61
CA LYS A 185 -5.19 9.60 4.30
C LYS A 185 -5.30 8.29 3.57
N LEU A 186 -5.76 8.40 2.32
CA LEU A 186 -6.02 7.28 1.42
C LEU A 186 -5.18 7.38 0.13
N ALA A 187 -4.28 8.35 0.03
CA ALA A 187 -3.52 8.64 -1.18
C ALA A 187 -2.03 8.81 -0.85
N PHE A 188 -1.15 8.20 -1.65
CA PHE A 188 0.28 8.13 -1.38
C PHE A 188 1.11 8.18 -2.66
N CYS A 189 2.34 8.67 -2.56
CA CYS A 189 3.33 8.47 -3.62
C CYS A 189 3.76 7.00 -3.62
N LEU A 190 4.00 6.42 -4.79
CA LEU A 190 4.53 5.06 -4.92
C LEU A 190 6.03 5.11 -5.21
N MET A 191 6.83 4.49 -4.35
CA MET A 191 8.27 4.50 -4.52
C MET A 191 8.98 3.24 -4.05
N ASP A 192 10.20 3.06 -4.57
CA ASP A 192 11.14 2.08 -4.08
C ASP A 192 11.82 2.60 -2.80
N TYR A 193 11.13 2.54 -1.66
CA TYR A 193 11.68 2.99 -0.38
C TYR A 193 12.90 2.15 0.03
N GLY A 194 12.87 0.85 -0.24
CA GLY A 194 14.05 -0.02 -0.22
C GLY A 194 13.76 -1.46 -0.64
N SER A 195 14.82 -2.25 -0.76
CA SER A 195 14.68 -3.67 -1.13
C SER A 195 14.17 -4.52 0.04
N CYS A 196 13.54 -5.65 -0.27
CA CYS A 196 13.13 -6.64 0.72
C CYS A 196 14.28 -7.13 1.60
N SER A 197 15.51 -7.23 1.08
CA SER A 197 16.68 -7.52 1.92
C SER A 197 17.07 -6.38 2.87
N THR A 198 16.90 -5.13 2.46
CA THR A 198 17.19 -3.96 3.30
C THR A 198 16.20 -3.87 4.47
N TYR A 199 14.93 -4.12 4.17
CA TYR A 199 13.83 -4.14 5.13
C TYR A 199 13.34 -5.58 5.34
N GLY A 200 14.24 -6.42 5.86
CA GLY A 200 13.95 -7.83 6.11
C GLY A 200 12.75 -8.02 7.04
N GLY A 201 11.85 -8.93 6.66
CA GLY A 201 10.60 -9.25 7.37
C GLY A 201 9.38 -8.51 6.82
N HIS A 202 9.56 -7.54 5.93
CA HIS A 202 8.44 -6.84 5.30
C HIS A 202 7.83 -7.65 4.16
N CYS A 203 8.68 -8.26 3.34
CA CYS A 203 8.26 -9.16 2.27
C CYS A 203 8.21 -10.58 2.81
N VAL A 204 7.05 -11.22 2.70
CA VAL A 204 6.84 -12.59 3.21
C VAL A 204 6.10 -13.43 2.18
N ASP A 205 6.33 -14.74 2.19
CA ASP A 205 5.46 -15.67 1.45
C ASP A 205 4.14 -15.93 2.22
N ASP A 206 3.25 -16.74 1.63
CA ASP A 206 1.98 -17.14 2.24
C ASP A 206 2.13 -17.83 3.60
N ASN A 207 3.27 -18.49 3.81
CA ASN A 207 3.60 -19.18 5.06
C ASN A 207 4.20 -18.23 6.11
N GLY A 208 4.43 -16.95 5.76
CA GLY A 208 5.04 -15.95 6.63
C GLY A 208 6.57 -16.01 6.67
N ASN A 209 7.23 -16.73 5.76
CA ASN A 209 8.68 -16.73 5.68
C ASN A 209 9.16 -15.43 5.04
N THR A 210 10.16 -14.79 5.65
CA THR A 210 10.81 -13.60 5.09
C THR A 210 11.44 -13.91 3.73
N LEU A 211 11.07 -13.11 2.73
CA LEU A 211 11.67 -13.10 1.40
C LEU A 211 12.78 -12.05 1.33
N LEU A 212 13.92 -12.44 0.74
CA LEU A 212 15.08 -11.61 0.47
C LEU A 212 15.28 -11.49 -1.04
N ASN A 213 16.19 -10.63 -1.48
CA ASN A 213 16.41 -10.33 -2.90
C ASN A 213 16.63 -11.59 -3.78
N GLY A 214 17.22 -12.65 -3.23
CA GLY A 214 17.46 -13.91 -3.95
C GLY A 214 16.21 -14.76 -4.19
N ASP A 215 15.11 -14.47 -3.48
CA ASP A 215 13.85 -15.20 -3.58
C ASP A 215 12.93 -14.65 -4.68
N PHE A 216 13.25 -13.46 -5.24
CA PHE A 216 12.48 -12.84 -6.32
C PHE A 216 13.07 -13.21 -7.69
N PRO A 217 12.35 -13.99 -8.52
CA PRO A 217 12.88 -14.43 -9.82
C PRO A 217 13.26 -13.29 -10.76
N ASN A 218 12.54 -12.17 -10.67
CA ASN A 218 12.73 -10.96 -11.45
C ASN A 218 13.18 -9.78 -10.58
N TYR A 219 13.96 -10.04 -9.52
CA TYR A 219 14.41 -9.02 -8.58
C TYR A 219 14.88 -7.73 -9.26
N GLY A 220 14.30 -6.60 -8.84
CA GLY A 220 14.63 -5.27 -9.33
C GLY A 220 14.09 -4.94 -10.72
N LEU A 221 13.22 -5.77 -11.31
CA LEU A 221 12.44 -5.36 -12.47
C LEU A 221 11.57 -4.16 -12.06
N GLY A 222 11.71 -3.05 -12.80
CA GLY A 222 11.24 -1.71 -12.39
C GLY A 222 12.38 -0.73 -12.11
N GLY A 223 13.58 -1.25 -11.83
CA GLY A 223 14.83 -0.49 -11.72
C GLY A 223 15.26 -0.17 -10.29
N GLY A 224 14.41 -0.39 -9.29
CA GLY A 224 14.74 -0.16 -7.87
C GLY A 224 15.04 1.31 -7.55
N GLN A 225 14.43 2.22 -8.31
CA GLN A 225 14.69 3.66 -8.31
C GLN A 225 13.43 4.52 -8.46
N TYR A 226 12.24 3.92 -8.39
CA TYR A 226 11.00 4.71 -8.35
C TYR A 226 11.02 5.65 -7.15
N ASN A 227 10.51 6.85 -7.38
CA ASN A 227 10.40 7.92 -6.40
C ASN A 227 9.10 8.68 -6.67
N CYS A 228 8.83 9.73 -5.89
CA CYS A 228 7.64 10.58 -6.03
C CYS A 228 7.64 11.50 -7.25
N SER A 229 8.17 11.01 -8.37
CA SER A 229 8.17 11.68 -9.65
C SER A 229 6.73 12.01 -10.08
N PRO A 230 6.51 13.17 -10.70
CA PRO A 230 5.18 13.59 -11.14
C PRO A 230 4.73 12.87 -12.41
N THR A 231 5.55 12.00 -13.02
CA THR A 231 5.23 11.35 -14.30
C THR A 231 5.23 9.84 -14.26
N VAL A 232 6.10 9.24 -13.44
CA VAL A 232 6.23 7.79 -13.28
C VAL A 232 6.51 7.50 -11.81
N GLN A 233 5.66 6.69 -11.19
CA GLN A 233 5.82 6.20 -9.82
C GLN A 233 5.65 4.68 -9.83
N GLY A 234 6.09 3.99 -8.77
CA GLY A 234 5.97 2.54 -8.74
C GLY A 234 6.71 1.86 -7.59
N ILE A 235 6.58 0.53 -7.56
CA ILE A 235 7.26 -0.36 -6.65
C ILE A 235 7.82 -1.53 -7.47
N SER A 236 9.14 -1.64 -7.54
CA SER A 236 9.86 -2.68 -8.27
C SER A 236 9.63 -4.06 -7.64
N SER A 237 9.77 -5.13 -8.43
CA SER A 237 9.71 -6.51 -7.88
C SER A 237 10.83 -6.71 -6.85
N GLY A 238 10.47 -7.15 -5.64
CA GLY A 238 11.39 -7.31 -4.51
C GLY A 238 11.73 -6.02 -3.77
N TYR A 239 10.91 -4.98 -3.91
CA TYR A 239 11.02 -3.72 -3.18
C TYR A 239 9.76 -3.44 -2.36
N THR A 240 9.87 -2.52 -1.41
CA THR A 240 8.75 -2.07 -0.58
C THR A 240 8.69 -0.55 -0.52
N ASP A 241 7.46 -0.04 -0.50
CA ASP A 241 7.16 1.33 -0.10
C ASP A 241 6.73 1.36 1.36
N ILE A 242 7.19 2.37 2.11
CA ILE A 242 7.02 2.44 3.56
C ILE A 242 6.60 3.84 3.98
N TYR A 243 5.40 3.92 4.57
CA TYR A 243 4.90 5.12 5.22
C TYR A 243 4.92 4.96 6.74
N TYR A 244 5.75 5.77 7.40
CA TYR A 244 5.90 5.75 8.85
C TYR A 244 4.76 6.48 9.55
N GLN A 245 4.40 6.01 10.74
CA GLN A 245 3.42 6.63 11.64
C GLN A 245 3.67 8.13 11.94
N SER A 246 4.91 8.59 11.83
CA SER A 246 5.28 10.00 12.03
C SER A 246 4.85 10.92 10.88
N LEU A 247 4.57 10.36 9.69
CA LEU A 247 4.18 11.14 8.53
C LEU A 247 2.78 11.72 8.67
N ASP A 248 2.54 12.82 7.96
CA ASP A 248 1.24 13.46 7.92
C ASP A 248 0.22 12.60 7.15
N GLY A 249 -0.95 12.45 7.74
CA GLY A 249 -2.03 11.56 7.32
C GLY A 249 -1.93 10.10 7.78
N MET A 250 -0.82 9.69 8.41
CA MET A 250 -0.62 8.31 8.87
C MET A 250 -1.30 8.02 10.22
N TRP A 251 -2.62 8.17 10.27
CA TRP A 251 -3.43 7.88 11.45
C TRP A 251 -4.89 7.52 11.13
N ILE A 252 -5.53 6.89 12.10
CA ILE A 252 -6.97 6.69 12.22
C ILE A 252 -7.50 7.66 13.28
N ASP A 253 -8.55 8.41 12.97
CA ASP A 253 -9.18 9.35 13.90
C ASP A 253 -10.21 8.62 14.77
N ILE A 254 -9.86 8.32 16.02
CA ILE A 254 -10.72 7.62 16.98
C ILE A 254 -11.82 8.58 17.46
N PRO A 255 -13.11 8.26 17.28
CA PRO A 255 -14.20 9.11 17.75
C PRO A 255 -14.16 9.34 19.27
N PRO A 256 -14.43 10.57 19.74
CA PRO A 256 -14.65 10.83 21.15
C PRO A 256 -15.73 9.91 21.74
N GLY A 257 -15.48 9.39 22.94
CA GLY A 257 -16.37 8.42 23.59
C GLY A 257 -16.07 6.95 23.28
N THR A 258 -15.13 6.66 22.36
CA THR A 258 -14.63 5.29 22.17
C THR A 258 -14.05 4.76 23.48
N CYS A 259 -14.41 3.53 23.84
CA CYS A 259 -13.94 2.90 25.06
C CYS A 259 -12.56 2.25 24.86
N ASN A 260 -11.79 2.15 25.93
CA ASN A 260 -10.68 1.21 26.00
C ASN A 260 -11.19 -0.22 25.76
N GLY A 261 -10.42 -1.02 25.03
CA GLY A 261 -10.82 -2.37 24.65
C GLY A 261 -10.03 -2.89 23.45
N THR A 262 -10.26 -4.15 23.10
CA THR A 262 -9.64 -4.78 21.93
C THR A 262 -10.46 -4.53 20.68
N TYR A 263 -9.78 -4.04 19.65
CA TYR A 263 -10.30 -3.74 18.33
C TYR A 263 -9.39 -4.38 17.27
N MET A 264 -9.79 -4.29 16.01
CA MET A 264 -8.99 -4.70 14.87
C MET A 264 -8.57 -3.48 14.06
N ILE A 265 -7.28 -3.31 13.84
CA ILE A 265 -6.79 -2.41 12.79
C ILE A 265 -6.89 -3.19 11.48
N VAL A 266 -7.62 -2.65 10.52
CA VAL A 266 -7.77 -3.23 9.18
C VAL A 266 -7.19 -2.26 8.16
N VAL A 267 -6.21 -2.76 7.42
CA VAL A 267 -5.56 -2.10 6.29
C VAL A 267 -5.98 -2.83 5.03
N GLN A 268 -6.47 -2.10 4.05
CA GLN A 268 -6.79 -2.60 2.72
C GLN A 268 -6.03 -1.75 1.70
N LEU A 269 -5.20 -2.37 0.88
CA LEU A 269 -4.59 -1.75 -0.30
C LEU A 269 -5.48 -1.97 -1.52
N ASP A 270 -5.36 -1.09 -2.51
CA ASP A 270 -6.15 -1.09 -3.74
C ASP A 270 -7.64 -1.47 -3.55
N PRO A 271 -8.40 -0.71 -2.73
CA PRO A 271 -9.78 -1.04 -2.40
C PRO A 271 -10.75 -1.06 -3.59
N TYR A 272 -10.35 -0.50 -4.73
CA TYR A 272 -11.17 -0.41 -5.94
C TYR A 272 -10.64 -1.27 -7.10
N ASN A 273 -9.61 -2.09 -6.87
CA ASN A 273 -9.01 -2.98 -7.85
C ASN A 273 -8.53 -2.22 -9.11
N TYR A 274 -7.89 -1.08 -8.93
CA TYR A 274 -7.36 -0.26 -10.00
C TYR A 274 -6.08 -0.83 -10.63
N PHE A 275 -5.32 -1.61 -9.86
CA PHE A 275 -4.10 -2.26 -10.33
C PHE A 275 -4.40 -3.71 -10.69
N LEU A 276 -3.79 -4.19 -11.77
CA LEU A 276 -3.80 -5.60 -12.11
C LEU A 276 -2.62 -6.27 -11.40
N GLU A 277 -2.92 -7.27 -10.60
CA GLU A 277 -1.96 -7.98 -9.75
C GLU A 277 -1.95 -9.50 -9.99
N GLU A 278 -0.93 -10.21 -9.50
CA GLU A 278 -0.88 -11.68 -9.51
C GLU A 278 -1.88 -12.28 -8.50
N ASP A 279 -2.01 -11.67 -7.32
CA ASP A 279 -2.93 -12.10 -6.25
C ASP A 279 -3.67 -10.91 -5.61
N GLU A 280 -4.94 -10.74 -5.97
CA GLU A 280 -5.83 -9.70 -5.41
C GLU A 280 -6.36 -10.02 -4.00
N THR A 281 -6.00 -11.19 -3.43
CA THR A 281 -6.60 -11.69 -2.18
C THR A 281 -5.77 -11.38 -0.94
N ASN A 282 -4.54 -10.88 -1.11
CA ASN A 282 -3.59 -10.64 -0.04
C ASN A 282 -3.43 -9.14 0.32
N ASN A 283 -4.14 -8.25 -0.36
CA ASN A 283 -4.15 -6.79 -0.15
C ASN A 283 -4.74 -6.35 1.21
N ILE A 284 -5.19 -7.28 2.05
CA ILE A 284 -5.89 -7.00 3.32
C ILE A 284 -5.12 -7.57 4.51
N LEU A 285 -4.85 -6.72 5.50
CA LEU A 285 -4.32 -7.10 6.80
C LEU A 285 -5.28 -6.69 7.91
N ALA A 286 -5.57 -7.62 8.81
CA ALA A 286 -6.30 -7.37 10.05
C ALA A 286 -5.47 -7.80 11.26
N ILE A 287 -5.15 -6.86 12.15
CA ILE A 287 -4.38 -7.14 13.38
C ILE A 287 -5.13 -6.66 14.62
N PRO A 288 -5.07 -7.41 15.74
CA PRO A 288 -5.66 -6.96 16.99
C PRO A 288 -4.84 -5.81 17.59
N TYR A 289 -5.53 -4.82 18.13
CA TYR A 289 -4.94 -3.73 18.90
C TYR A 289 -5.83 -3.41 20.12
N THR A 290 -5.21 -3.19 21.27
CA THR A 290 -5.93 -2.82 22.50
C THR A 290 -5.77 -1.34 22.77
N LEU A 291 -6.86 -0.59 22.68
CA LEU A 291 -6.92 0.82 23.06
C LEU A 291 -6.86 0.94 24.58
N THR A 292 -6.00 1.83 25.07
CA THR A 292 -5.71 2.02 26.50
C THR A 292 -5.77 3.48 26.95
N GLN A 293 -5.79 4.43 26.02
CA GLN A 293 -5.78 5.88 26.29
C GLN A 293 -7.11 6.58 25.97
N GLN A 294 -8.16 5.82 25.67
CA GLN A 294 -9.50 6.32 25.43
C GLN A 294 -10.35 6.28 26.71
N VAL A 295 -11.67 6.35 26.58
CA VAL A 295 -12.58 6.38 27.73
C VAL A 295 -12.51 5.04 28.47
N SER A 296 -12.28 5.08 29.79
CA SER A 296 -12.39 3.88 30.60
C SER A 296 -13.79 3.29 30.44
N ALA A 297 -13.91 2.00 30.13
CA ALA A 297 -15.20 1.33 29.99
C ALA A 297 -16.08 1.47 31.26
N ALA A 298 -15.47 1.69 32.42
CA ALA A 298 -16.17 1.94 33.69
C ALA A 298 -16.77 3.36 33.82
N ALA A 299 -16.41 4.29 32.94
CA ALA A 299 -16.92 5.68 32.96
C ALA A 299 -18.22 5.85 32.16
N VAL A 300 -18.67 4.84 31.41
CA VAL A 300 -19.93 4.88 30.66
C VAL A 300 -21.09 4.50 31.58
N SER A 301 -21.58 5.46 32.37
CA SER A 301 -22.87 5.33 33.05
C SER A 301 -23.97 5.89 32.16
N ILE A 302 -24.82 5.02 31.59
CA ILE A 302 -26.10 5.47 31.04
C ILE A 302 -26.98 5.82 32.25
N THR A 303 -27.17 7.11 32.50
CA THR A 303 -28.15 7.59 33.47
C THR A 303 -29.42 7.92 32.69
N PRO A 304 -30.51 7.14 32.84
CA PRO A 304 -31.76 7.45 32.17
C PRO A 304 -32.27 8.82 32.64
N SER A 305 -32.65 9.72 31.72
CA SER A 305 -33.33 10.97 32.06
C SER A 305 -34.76 10.75 32.58
N SER A 306 -35.26 9.52 32.44
CA SER A 306 -36.53 9.05 33.00
C SER A 306 -36.49 7.53 33.22
N THR A 307 -37.27 7.03 34.18
CA THR A 307 -37.49 5.60 34.40
C THR A 307 -38.39 5.04 33.30
N GLY A 308 -37.83 4.82 32.12
CA GLY A 308 -38.46 4.10 31.01
C GLY A 308 -37.76 2.77 30.73
N ALA A 309 -38.51 1.79 30.22
CA ALA A 309 -37.96 0.47 29.90
C ALA A 309 -36.83 0.59 28.85
N VAL A 310 -35.63 0.11 29.20
CA VAL A 310 -34.51 -0.05 28.27
C VAL A 310 -34.76 -1.34 27.49
N CYS A 311 -35.16 -1.23 26.22
CA CYS A 311 -35.33 -2.39 25.36
C CYS A 311 -33.96 -3.01 25.02
N LYS A 312 -33.71 -4.20 25.56
CA LYS A 312 -32.58 -5.04 25.16
C LYS A 312 -32.83 -5.57 23.74
N TYR A 313 -31.99 -5.16 22.80
CA TYR A 313 -31.83 -5.75 21.46
C TYR A 313 -33.13 -5.99 20.66
N ARG A 314 -33.59 -4.99 19.87
CA ARG A 314 -34.14 -5.13 18.50
C ARG A 314 -34.67 -3.79 17.97
N SER A 315 -34.83 -3.73 16.64
CA SER A 315 -35.17 -2.58 15.81
C SER A 315 -36.23 -1.62 16.40
N TYR A 316 -35.98 -0.32 16.20
CA TYR A 316 -36.76 0.85 16.65
C TYR A 316 -38.29 0.77 16.44
N ILE A 317 -38.76 -0.06 15.51
CA ILE A 317 -40.17 -0.19 15.10
C ILE A 317 -41.06 -0.91 16.14
N GLU A 318 -40.52 -1.77 17.01
CA GLU A 318 -41.34 -2.48 18.01
C GLU A 318 -41.61 -1.67 19.30
N CYS A 319 -40.77 -0.68 19.63
CA CYS A 319 -40.97 0.16 20.83
C CYS A 319 -42.24 1.03 20.78
N TYR A 320 -42.67 1.46 19.59
CA TYR A 320 -43.80 2.38 19.45
C TYR A 320 -45.18 1.72 19.59
N ARG A 321 -45.26 0.38 19.55
CA ARG A 321 -46.54 -0.35 19.67
C ARG A 321 -46.96 -0.65 21.10
N ASN A 322 -46.02 -0.66 22.06
CA ASN A 322 -46.30 -0.99 23.46
C ASN A 322 -46.41 0.23 24.39
N SER A 323 -46.46 1.45 23.85
CA SER A 323 -46.59 2.71 24.60
C SER A 323 -47.90 3.45 24.34
N ARG A 324 -48.94 2.76 23.82
CA ARG A 324 -50.32 3.24 23.80
C ARG A 324 -51.20 2.39 24.69
#